data_AF-A0A800FBJ6-F1
#
_entry.id   AF-A0A800FBJ6-F1
#
_cell.length_a   1.000
_cell.length_b   1.000
_cell.length_c   1.000
_cell.angle_alpha   90.00
_cell.angle_beta   90.00
_cell.angle_gamma   90.00
#
_symmetry.space_group_name_H-M   'P 1'
#
loop_
_entity.id
_entity.type
_entity.pdbx_description
1 polymer ?
#
loop_
_entity_poly.entity_id
_entity_poly.type
_entity_poly.pdbx_seq_one_letter_code
_entity_poly.pdbx_strand_id
1 'polypeptide(L)'
;MLPQIRDRVMAGVERNRTREGGTGGQLLRRYMEMEKAFYDAGGFLTVGTDPTGAGDVVAGYANQRAVQLLIEMGLTVEQAVEVATRNGAIYLEMDDEIGTVEP
;
A
#
# COMPACT_ATOMS: atom_id res chain seq x y z
N MET A 1 -12.41 -13.53 -18.04
CA MET A 1 -13.18 -13.73 -16.79
C MET A 1 -14.57 -14.24 -17.17
N LEU A 2 -15.08 -15.27 -16.49
CA LEU A 2 -16.44 -15.75 -16.74
C LEU A 2 -17.46 -14.66 -16.32
N PRO A 3 -18.53 -14.39 -17.10
CA PRO A 3 -19.50 -13.33 -16.81
C PRO A 3 -20.08 -13.42 -15.39
N GLN A 4 -20.37 -14.63 -14.92
CA GLN A 4 -20.96 -14.86 -13.59
C GLN A 4 -20.01 -14.47 -12.45
N ILE A 5 -18.70 -14.61 -12.65
CA ILE A 5 -17.68 -14.19 -11.67
C ILE A 5 -17.61 -12.67 -11.62
N ARG A 6 -17.63 -12.01 -12.79
CA ARG A 6 -17.64 -10.55 -12.87
C ARG A 6 -18.83 -9.97 -12.12
N ASP A 7 -20.03 -10.48 -12.37
CA ASP A 7 -21.26 -9.97 -11.74
C ASP A 7 -21.23 -10.15 -10.23
N ARG A 8 -20.71 -11.30 -9.75
CA ARG A 8 -20.52 -11.55 -8.31
C ARG A 8 -19.56 -10.55 -7.67
N VAL A 9 -18.42 -10.27 -8.30
CA VAL A 9 -17.42 -9.31 -7.82
C VAL A 9 -18.02 -7.90 -7.78
N MET A 10 -18.63 -7.46 -8.88
CA MET A 10 -19.20 -6.11 -8.98
C MET A 10 -20.35 -5.90 -7.98
N ALA A 11 -21.18 -6.92 -7.73
CA ALA A 11 -22.19 -6.85 -6.68
C ALA A 11 -21.57 -6.70 -5.27
N GLY A 12 -20.40 -7.29 -5.02
CA GLY A 12 -19.64 -7.09 -3.78
C GLY A 12 -19.12 -5.67 -3.63
N VAL A 13 -18.54 -5.11 -4.69
CA VAL A 13 -18.06 -3.73 -4.73
C VAL A 13 -19.21 -2.76 -4.43
N GLU A 14 -20.37 -2.93 -5.08
CA GLU A 14 -21.52 -2.04 -4.89
C GLU A 14 -22.08 -2.10 -3.46
N ARG A 15 -22.15 -3.31 -2.87
CA ARG A 15 -22.54 -3.48 -1.47
C ARG A 15 -21.59 -2.75 -0.52
N ASN A 16 -20.28 -2.82 -0.75
CA ASN A 16 -19.30 -2.13 0.08
C ASN A 16 -19.38 -0.61 -0.10
N ARG A 17 -19.65 -0.13 -1.33
CA ARG A 17 -19.77 1.30 -1.65
C ARG A 17 -20.98 1.95 -0.98
N THR A 18 -22.09 1.24 -0.90
CA THR A 18 -23.38 1.73 -0.37
C THR A 18 -23.57 1.43 1.12
N ARG A 19 -22.58 0.79 1.77
CA ARG A 19 -22.67 0.42 3.18
C ARG A 19 -22.62 1.66 4.08
N GLU A 20 -23.77 2.00 4.66
CA GLU A 20 -23.86 3.04 5.69
C GLU A 20 -23.16 2.60 6.98
N GLY A 21 -22.50 3.54 7.67
CA GLY A 21 -21.77 3.28 8.92
C GLY A 21 -20.39 2.62 8.74
N GLY A 22 -19.82 2.58 7.53
CA GLY A 22 -18.48 2.05 7.29
C GLY A 22 -17.38 2.89 7.95
N THR A 23 -16.63 2.30 8.89
CA THR A 23 -15.48 2.94 9.56
C THR A 23 -14.18 2.87 8.77
N GLY A 24 -14.17 2.21 7.61
CA GLY A 24 -12.95 1.92 6.84
C GLY A 24 -12.12 3.14 6.48
N GLY A 25 -12.75 4.23 6.03
CA GLY A 25 -12.02 5.47 5.72
C GLY A 25 -11.46 6.17 6.96
N GLN A 26 -12.11 6.03 8.13
CA GLN A 26 -11.59 6.57 9.39
C GLN A 26 -10.41 5.73 9.89
N LEU A 27 -10.52 4.40 9.81
CA LEU A 27 -9.43 3.47 10.15
C LEU A 27 -8.21 3.67 9.26
N LEU A 28 -8.40 3.80 7.94
CA LEU A 28 -7.30 4.08 7.00
C LEU A 28 -6.54 5.35 7.39
N ARG A 29 -7.25 6.45 7.70
CA ARG A 29 -6.61 7.69 8.16
C ARG A 29 -5.81 7.49 9.45
N ARG A 30 -6.35 6.74 10.41
CA ARG A 30 -5.62 6.42 11.66
C ARG A 30 -4.35 5.60 11.42
N TYR A 31 -4.39 4.63 10.51
CA TYR A 31 -3.19 3.87 10.14
C TYR A 31 -2.15 4.75 9.47
N MET A 32 -2.55 5.61 8.53
CA MET A 32 -1.65 6.57 7.88
C MET A 32 -1.03 7.55 8.88
N GLU A 33 -1.80 8.09 9.83
CA GLU A 33 -1.31 8.96 10.91
C GLU A 33 -0.27 8.23 11.78
N MET A 34 -0.53 6.96 12.12
CA MET A 34 0.37 6.13 12.93
C MET A 34 1.67 5.81 12.19
N GLU A 35 1.59 5.39 10.93
CA GLU A 35 2.75 5.08 10.09
C GLU A 35 3.63 6.31 9.89
N LYS A 36 3.02 7.48 9.64
CA LYS A 36 3.75 8.75 9.53
C LYS A 36 4.45 9.12 10.84
N ALA A 37 3.75 8.99 11.98
CA ALA A 37 4.34 9.28 13.29
C ALA A 37 5.51 8.35 13.62
N PHE A 38 5.42 7.06 13.25
CA PHE A 38 6.52 6.11 13.39
C PHE A 38 7.72 6.49 12.53
N TYR A 39 7.49 6.84 11.26
CA TYR A 39 8.55 7.29 10.36
C TYR A 39 9.23 8.57 10.87
N ASP A 40 8.46 9.56 11.30
CA ASP A 40 8.98 10.83 11.84
C ASP A 40 9.80 10.66 13.11
N ALA A 41 9.53 9.60 13.88
CA ALA A 41 10.32 9.22 15.04
C ALA A 41 11.62 8.47 14.68
N GLY A 42 11.94 8.32 13.40
CA GLY A 42 13.10 7.57 12.90
C GLY A 42 12.84 6.08 12.69
N GLY A 43 11.56 5.68 12.62
CA GLY A 43 11.16 4.30 12.37
C GLY A 43 11.49 3.85 10.94
N PHE A 44 11.95 2.60 10.81
CA PHE A 44 12.29 1.99 9.53
C PHE A 44 11.04 1.39 8.86
N LEU A 45 10.64 1.94 7.71
CA LEU A 45 9.47 1.50 6.95
C LEU A 45 9.86 0.78 5.65
N THR A 46 9.13 -0.28 5.34
CA THR A 46 9.03 -0.92 4.03
C THR A 46 7.56 -0.97 3.61
N VAL A 47 7.26 -1.28 2.34
CA VAL A 47 5.88 -1.30 1.83
C VAL A 47 5.59 -2.56 1.01
N GLY A 48 4.38 -3.10 1.16
CA GLY A 48 3.86 -4.24 0.41
C GLY A 48 2.33 -4.22 0.34
N THR A 49 1.75 -4.96 -0.60
CA THR A 49 0.31 -4.85 -0.93
C THR A 49 -0.60 -5.86 -0.21
N ASP A 50 -0.03 -6.81 0.53
CA ASP A 50 -0.72 -7.93 1.20
C ASP A 50 -1.94 -8.50 0.42
N PRO A 51 -1.71 -9.33 -0.61
CA PRO A 51 -2.77 -9.81 -1.50
C PRO A 51 -3.70 -10.85 -0.85
N THR A 52 -3.55 -11.15 0.44
CA THR A 52 -4.26 -12.26 1.11
C THR A 52 -5.64 -11.90 1.64
N GLY A 53 -5.96 -10.61 1.75
CA GLY A 53 -7.19 -10.10 2.38
C GLY A 53 -8.46 -10.22 1.52
N ALA A 54 -9.04 -9.08 1.16
CA ALA A 54 -10.36 -9.01 0.50
C ALA A 54 -10.38 -9.52 -0.96
N GLY A 55 -9.24 -9.99 -1.48
CA GLY A 55 -9.11 -10.56 -2.83
C GLY A 55 -9.21 -9.53 -3.96
N ASP A 56 -9.14 -8.24 -3.63
CA ASP A 56 -9.25 -7.09 -4.53
C ASP A 56 -7.91 -6.39 -4.80
N VAL A 57 -6.80 -6.98 -4.35
CA VAL A 57 -5.44 -6.49 -4.62
C VAL A 57 -5.01 -6.90 -6.03
N VAL A 58 -4.97 -5.92 -6.94
CA VAL A 58 -4.57 -6.12 -8.34
C VAL A 58 -3.06 -6.04 -8.47
N ALA A 59 -2.42 -7.14 -8.90
CA ALA A 59 -0.99 -7.19 -9.15
C ALA A 59 -0.53 -6.08 -10.12
N GLY A 60 0.60 -5.45 -9.82
CA GLY A 60 1.13 -4.30 -10.56
C GLY A 60 0.48 -2.98 -10.14
N TYR A 61 -0.84 -2.82 -10.31
CA TYR A 61 -1.54 -1.58 -9.93
C TYR A 61 -1.45 -1.29 -8.43
N ALA A 62 -1.63 -2.32 -7.59
CA ALA A 62 -1.56 -2.15 -6.14
C ALA A 62 -0.18 -1.68 -5.67
N ASN A 63 0.90 -2.07 -6.35
CA ASN A 63 2.26 -1.59 -6.03
C ASN A 63 2.37 -0.07 -6.23
N GLN A 64 1.83 0.44 -7.34
CA GLN A 64 1.79 1.89 -7.61
C GLN A 64 0.91 2.62 -6.59
N ARG A 65 -0.24 2.03 -6.24
CA ARG A 65 -1.13 2.62 -5.25
C ARG A 65 -0.49 2.66 -3.86
N ALA A 66 0.28 1.65 -3.49
CA ALA A 66 0.99 1.62 -2.22
C ALA A 66 1.99 2.79 -2.09
N VAL A 67 2.74 3.10 -3.14
CA VAL A 67 3.63 4.28 -3.18
C VAL A 67 2.83 5.59 -3.06
N GLN A 68 1.69 5.70 -3.74
CA GLN A 68 0.83 6.88 -3.63
C GLN A 68 0.29 7.07 -2.20
N LEU A 69 -0.04 5.99 -1.49
CA LEU A 69 -0.51 6.05 -0.11
C LEU A 69 0.58 6.57 0.84
N LEU A 70 1.85 6.22 0.61
CA LEU A 70 2.99 6.77 1.36
C LEU A 70 3.10 8.30 1.19
N ILE A 71 2.83 8.81 -0.01
CA ILE A 71 2.81 10.25 -0.28
C ILE A 71 1.58 10.89 0.37
N GLU A 72 0.40 10.26 0.26
CA GLU A 72 -0.85 10.73 0.87
C GLU A 72 -0.80 10.80 2.40
N MET A 73 -0.04 9.92 3.06
CA MET A 73 0.18 10.00 4.51
C MET A 73 1.19 11.09 4.91
N GLY A 74 1.88 11.70 3.93
CA GLY A 74 2.73 12.88 4.14
C GLY A 74 4.23 12.67 3.94
N LEU A 75 4.67 11.57 3.33
CA LEU A 75 6.07 11.44 2.88
C LEU A 75 6.32 12.26 1.60
N THR A 76 7.54 12.73 1.40
CA THR A 76 7.96 13.27 0.10
C THR A 76 8.06 12.15 -0.94
N VAL A 77 8.18 12.51 -2.21
CA VAL A 77 8.37 11.54 -3.29
C VAL A 77 9.64 10.73 -3.07
N GLU A 78 10.74 11.39 -2.69
CA GLU A 78 12.03 10.75 -2.44
C GLU A 78 11.94 9.75 -1.27
N GLN A 79 11.28 10.14 -0.18
CA GLN A 79 11.06 9.26 0.97
C GLN A 79 10.18 8.06 0.62
N ALA A 80 9.11 8.27 -0.13
CA ALA A 80 8.24 7.18 -0.59
C ALA A 80 8.99 6.21 -1.52
N VAL A 81 9.86 6.72 -2.40
CA VAL A 81 10.74 5.89 -3.24
C VAL A 81 11.72 5.09 -2.38
N GLU A 82 12.38 5.72 -1.40
CA GLU A 82 13.31 5.02 -0.51
C GLU A 82 12.63 3.86 0.25
N VAL A 83 11.43 4.11 0.81
CA VAL A 83 10.61 3.09 1.49
C VAL A 83 10.21 1.95 0.53
N ALA A 84 9.94 2.27 -0.74
CA ALA A 84 9.51 1.31 -1.75
C ALA A 84 10.64 0.55 -2.46
N THR A 85 11.90 1.00 -2.32
CA THR A 85 13.05 0.36 -2.97
C THR A 85 14.14 0.00 -1.97
N ARG A 86 14.98 0.96 -1.57
CA ARG A 86 16.19 0.75 -0.77
C ARG A 86 15.88 0.10 0.58
N ASN A 87 14.85 0.55 1.27
CA ASN A 87 14.50 -0.04 2.56
C ASN A 87 14.04 -1.50 2.42
N GLY A 88 13.33 -1.82 1.33
CA GLY A 88 12.96 -3.19 1.01
C GLY A 88 14.18 -4.07 0.77
N ALA A 89 15.17 -3.56 0.02
CA ALA A 89 16.42 -4.27 -0.22
C ALA A 89 17.22 -4.51 1.07
N ILE A 90 17.35 -3.49 1.93
CA ILE A 90 18.00 -3.61 3.24
C ILE A 90 17.30 -4.66 4.10
N TYR A 91 15.96 -4.63 4.15
CA TYR A 91 15.18 -5.60 4.92
C TYR A 91 15.39 -7.05 4.43
N LEU A 92 15.62 -7.22 3.13
CA LEU A 92 15.90 -8.52 2.51
C LEU A 92 17.38 -8.91 2.55
N GLU A 93 18.26 -8.05 3.08
CA GLU A 93 19.73 -8.23 3.07
C GLU A 93 20.29 -8.35 1.64
N MET A 94 19.74 -7.56 0.71
CA MET A 94 20.10 -7.55 -0.72
C MET A 94 20.42 -6.13 -1.23
N ASP A 95 20.77 -5.20 -0.35
CA ASP A 95 21.06 -3.81 -0.69
C ASP A 95 22.37 -3.61 -1.46
N ASP A 96 23.16 -4.68 -1.64
CA ASP A 96 24.31 -4.74 -2.53
C ASP A 96 23.95 -5.12 -3.98
N GLU A 97 22.75 -5.66 -4.22
CA GLU A 97 22.29 -6.12 -5.55
C GLU A 97 21.11 -5.30 -6.09
N ILE A 98 20.17 -4.89 -5.22
CA ILE A 98 18.91 -4.23 -5.62
C ILE A 98 18.57 -3.03 -4.72
N GLY A 99 17.61 -2.21 -5.16
CA GLY A 99 16.99 -1.17 -4.32
C GLY A 99 17.46 0.26 -4.58
N THR A 100 18.61 0.44 -5.21
CA THR A 100 19.14 1.75 -5.67
C THR A 100 19.55 1.71 -7.14
N VAL A 101 19.81 2.88 -7.73
CA VAL A 101 20.40 3.02 -9.07
C VAL A 101 21.74 3.71 -8.90
N GLU A 102 22.81 2.96 -9.08
CA GLU A 102 24.20 3.37 -8.85
C GLU A 102 25.08 3.01 -10.06
N PRO A 103 26.25 3.66 -10.24
CA PRO A 103 27.13 3.44 -11.39
C PRO A 103 27.74 2.04 -11.51
#